data_AF-A0A9W8I5N3-F1
#
_entry.id   AF-A0A9W8I5N3-F1
#
_cell.length_a   1.000
_cell.length_b   1.000
_cell.length_c   1.000
_cell.angle_alpha   90.00
_cell.angle_beta   90.00
_cell.angle_gamma   90.00
#
_symmetry.space_group_name_H-M   'P 1'
#
loop_
_entity.id
_entity.type
_entity.pdbx_description
1 polymer ?
#
loop_
_entity_poly.entity_id
_entity_poly.type
_entity_poly.pdbx_seq_one_letter_code
_entity_poly.pdbx_strand_id
1 'polypeptide(L)'
;MFAWRAAGMNYLQYSSIAARALRRVVKPELQNEIAKREGMHIKVAKWENGRKEILGLYRKSLRAAQQFETYNFRKYFYRRTRDRFRALKEEASEQQLAEAQTELQVMLRQGALNRMFAHNRTVIEADGRYARGARRYAE
;
A
#
# COMPACT_ATOMS: atom_id res chain seq x y z
N MET A 1 -23.88 12.50 7.73
CA MET A 1 -22.39 12.41 7.66
C MET A 1 -21.91 11.38 8.66
N PHE A 2 -20.85 10.63 8.36
CA PHE A 2 -20.28 9.68 9.33
C PHE A 2 -19.66 10.41 10.54
N ALA A 3 -19.91 9.91 11.76
CA ALA A 3 -19.48 10.56 13.01
C ALA A 3 -17.96 10.82 13.08
N TRP A 4 -17.14 9.93 12.53
CA TRP A 4 -15.68 10.08 12.51
C TRP A 4 -15.18 11.17 11.54
N ARG A 5 -15.94 11.46 10.47
CA ARG A 5 -15.65 12.60 9.58
C ARG A 5 -16.00 13.93 10.23
N ALA A 6 -17.09 13.97 10.99
CA ALA A 6 -17.46 15.14 11.80
C ALA A 6 -16.43 15.44 12.90
N ALA A 7 -15.79 14.41 13.44
CA ALA A 7 -14.67 14.53 14.39
C ALA A 7 -13.32 14.92 13.73
N GLY A 8 -13.30 15.26 12.44
CA GLY A 8 -12.08 15.66 11.72
C GLY A 8 -11.07 14.53 11.47
N MET A 9 -11.45 13.26 11.66
CA MET A 9 -10.54 12.13 11.47
C MET A 9 -10.44 11.72 10.00
N ASN A 10 -9.21 11.47 9.54
CA ASN A 10 -8.97 10.86 8.24
C ASN A 10 -9.26 9.34 8.28
N TYR A 11 -9.45 8.73 7.11
CA TYR A 11 -9.78 7.29 7.02
C TYR A 11 -8.68 6.37 7.62
N LEU A 12 -7.41 6.79 7.56
CA LEU A 12 -6.29 6.05 8.14
C LEU A 12 -6.33 6.09 9.67
N GLN A 13 -6.69 7.23 10.26
CA GLN A 13 -6.88 7.41 11.69
C GLN A 13 -8.05 6.57 12.16
N TYR A 14 -9.20 6.67 11.48
CA TYR A 14 -10.39 5.86 11.79
C TYR A 14 -10.09 4.35 11.78
N SER A 15 -9.51 3.84 10.69
CA SER A 15 -9.19 2.40 10.57
C SER A 15 -8.17 1.95 11.62
N SER A 16 -7.21 2.81 11.99
CA SER A 16 -6.25 2.49 13.07
C SER A 16 -6.92 2.40 14.45
N ILE A 17 -7.91 3.24 14.72
CA ILE A 17 -8.67 3.25 15.98
C ILE A 17 -9.56 2.02 16.04
N ALA A 18 -10.29 1.73 14.97
CA ALA A 18 -11.14 0.53 14.87
C ALA A 18 -10.31 -0.76 15.05
N ALA A 19 -9.13 -0.83 14.41
CA ALA A 19 -8.24 -1.97 14.58
C ALA A 19 -7.74 -2.10 16.02
N ARG A 20 -7.43 -1.00 16.71
CA ARG A 20 -7.06 -1.02 18.14
C ARG A 20 -8.22 -1.49 19.02
N ALA A 21 -9.43 -0.98 18.79
CA ALA A 21 -10.62 -1.38 19.52
C ALA A 21 -10.86 -2.90 19.39
N LEU A 22 -10.79 -3.44 18.17
CA LEU A 22 -10.96 -4.88 17.93
C LEU A 22 -9.94 -5.74 18.71
N ARG A 23 -8.68 -5.33 18.75
CA ARG A 23 -7.62 -6.08 19.46
C ARG A 23 -7.83 -6.15 20.97
N ARG A 24 -8.44 -5.12 21.56
CA ARG A 24 -8.78 -5.09 22.99
C ARG A 24 -9.87 -6.10 23.37
N VAL A 25 -10.70 -6.52 22.41
CA VAL A 25 -11.83 -7.45 22.65
C VAL A 25 -11.41 -8.91 22.41
N VAL A 26 -10.22 -9.17 21.88
CA VAL A 26 -9.72 -10.55 21.65
C VAL A 26 -9.39 -11.25 22.97
N LYS A 27 -9.59 -12.57 23.00
CA LYS A 27 -9.25 -13.46 24.13
C LYS A 27 -7.84 -13.19 24.66
N PRO A 28 -7.64 -13.20 25.99
CA PRO A 28 -6.36 -12.81 26.62
C PRO A 28 -5.16 -13.63 26.14
N GLU A 29 -5.36 -14.93 25.84
CA GLU A 29 -4.32 -15.83 25.32
C GLU A 29 -3.66 -15.32 24.03
N LEU A 30 -4.45 -14.71 23.13
CA LEU A 30 -3.99 -14.23 21.82
C LEU A 30 -3.54 -12.75 21.85
N GLN A 31 -3.76 -12.05 22.96
CA GLN A 31 -3.43 -10.62 23.06
C GLN A 31 -1.93 -10.37 22.92
N ASN A 32 -1.07 -11.23 23.48
CA ASN A 32 0.38 -11.08 23.39
C ASN A 32 0.92 -11.20 21.95
N GLU A 33 0.37 -12.12 21.15
CA GLU A 33 0.75 -12.26 19.75
C GLU A 33 0.27 -11.09 18.89
N ILE A 34 -0.93 -10.58 19.21
CA ILE A 34 -1.54 -9.46 18.51
C ILE A 34 -0.85 -8.14 18.88
N ALA A 35 -0.42 -7.98 20.14
CA ALA A 35 0.34 -6.83 20.62
C ALA A 35 1.67 -6.69 19.86
N LYS A 36 2.32 -7.80 19.48
CA LYS A 36 3.51 -7.76 18.61
C LYS A 36 3.21 -7.13 17.23
N ARG A 37 1.97 -7.20 16.76
CA ARG A 37 1.50 -6.56 15.50
C ARG A 37 1.11 -5.09 15.69
N GLU A 38 0.96 -4.63 16.92
CA GLU A 38 0.60 -3.25 17.28
C GLU A 38 1.72 -2.24 16.93
N GLY A 39 2.90 -2.75 16.57
CA GLY A 39 4.04 -2.01 16.08
C GLY A 39 4.16 -1.87 14.56
N MET A 40 3.13 -2.14 13.74
CA MET A 40 3.10 -1.65 12.34
C MET A 40 2.94 -0.11 12.26
N HIS A 41 3.45 0.60 13.27
CA HIS A 41 3.79 2.00 13.19
C HIS A 41 4.86 2.18 12.12
N ILE A 42 4.68 3.21 11.30
CA ILE A 42 5.67 3.64 10.32
C ILE A 42 6.91 4.02 11.13
N LYS A 43 7.91 3.13 11.17
CA LYS A 43 9.27 3.55 11.52
C LYS A 43 9.74 4.38 10.33
N VAL A 44 9.55 5.70 10.43
CA VAL A 44 10.22 6.63 9.53
C VAL A 44 11.71 6.48 9.88
N ALA A 45 12.41 5.63 9.14
CA ALA A 45 13.84 5.44 9.31
C ALA A 45 14.54 6.74 8.89
N LYS A 46 15.45 7.23 9.74
CA LYS A 46 16.35 8.32 9.40
C LYS A 46 17.23 7.86 8.22
N TRP A 47 17.19 8.61 7.13
CA TRP A 47 17.81 8.22 5.86
C TRP A 47 19.28 8.63 5.82
N GLU A 48 20.18 7.68 5.52
CA GLU A 48 21.62 7.93 5.41
C GLU A 48 22.17 7.65 3.99
N ASN A 49 21.41 6.94 3.13
CA ASN A 49 21.90 6.43 1.83
C ASN A 49 20.96 6.76 0.65
N GLY A 50 20.74 8.07 0.41
CA GLY A 50 19.77 8.66 -0.53
C GLY A 50 19.37 7.83 -1.77
N ARG A 51 20.26 7.63 -2.75
CA ARG A 51 19.91 6.99 -4.05
C ARG A 51 19.55 5.50 -3.93
N LYS A 52 20.27 4.73 -3.09
CA LYS A 52 20.00 3.29 -2.92
C LYS A 52 18.64 3.06 -2.27
N GLU A 53 18.31 3.91 -1.32
CA GLU A 53 17.07 3.87 -0.57
C GLU A 53 15.86 4.23 -1.43
N ILE A 54 15.95 5.27 -2.28
CA ILE A 54 14.93 5.61 -3.28
C ILE A 54 14.66 4.43 -4.22
N LEU A 55 15.73 3.79 -4.74
CA LEU A 55 15.59 2.60 -5.59
C LEU A 55 14.98 1.40 -4.85
N GLY A 56 15.31 1.24 -3.56
CA GLY A 56 14.70 0.23 -2.70
C GLY A 56 13.21 0.45 -2.52
N LEU A 57 12.80 1.68 -2.23
CA LEU A 57 11.40 2.06 -2.09
C LEU A 57 10.64 1.89 -3.41
N TYR A 58 11.21 2.34 -4.53
CA TYR A 58 10.64 2.15 -5.87
C TYR A 58 10.34 0.68 -6.17
N ARG A 59 11.31 -0.21 -5.94
CA ARG A 59 11.13 -1.66 -6.16
C ARG A 59 10.03 -2.24 -5.26
N LYS A 60 9.96 -1.82 -3.99
CA LYS A 60 8.90 -2.25 -3.06
C LYS A 60 7.52 -1.80 -3.55
N SER A 61 7.38 -0.54 -3.97
CA SER A 61 6.13 0.01 -4.52
C SER A 61 5.70 -0.68 -5.81
N LEU A 62 6.62 -0.95 -6.74
CA LEU A 62 6.30 -1.71 -7.95
C LEU A 62 5.84 -3.14 -7.65
N ARG A 63 6.46 -3.81 -6.67
CA ARG A 63 6.03 -5.14 -6.23
C ARG A 63 4.63 -5.09 -5.61
N ALA A 64 4.36 -4.10 -4.77
CA ALA A 64 3.03 -3.91 -4.18
C ALA A 64 1.96 -3.63 -5.26
N ALA A 65 2.27 -2.84 -6.29
CA ALA A 65 1.37 -2.60 -7.42
C ALA A 65 1.01 -3.89 -8.18
N GLN A 66 1.95 -4.84 -8.27
CA GLN A 66 1.72 -6.12 -8.95
C GLN A 66 0.85 -7.10 -8.13
N GLN A 67 0.68 -6.88 -6.83
CA GLN A 67 -0.16 -7.73 -5.98
C GLN A 67 -1.66 -7.51 -6.19
N PHE A 68 -2.06 -6.44 -6.87
CA PHE A 68 -3.46 -6.20 -7.22
C PHE A 68 -3.92 -7.18 -8.31
N GLU A 69 -5.03 -7.86 -8.04
CA GLU A 69 -5.62 -8.81 -8.97
C GLU A 69 -6.28 -8.08 -10.14
N THR A 70 -6.99 -7.00 -9.85
CA THR A 70 -7.66 -6.17 -10.85
C THR A 70 -6.65 -5.39 -11.70
N TYR A 71 -6.81 -5.48 -13.03
CA TYR A 71 -6.00 -4.84 -14.06
C TYR A 71 -5.92 -3.33 -13.88
N ASN A 72 -7.07 -2.68 -13.65
CA ASN A 72 -7.15 -1.23 -13.52
C ASN A 72 -6.27 -0.70 -12.39
N PHE A 73 -6.36 -1.31 -11.20
CA PHE A 73 -5.53 -0.91 -10.06
C PHE A 73 -4.06 -1.23 -10.30
N ARG A 74 -3.74 -2.42 -10.80
CA ARG A 74 -2.37 -2.82 -11.12
C ARG A 74 -1.71 -1.83 -12.11
N LYS A 75 -2.37 -1.51 -13.23
CA LYS A 75 -1.83 -0.59 -14.25
C LYS A 75 -1.78 0.85 -13.71
N TYR A 76 -2.80 1.31 -13.00
CA TYR A 76 -2.83 2.65 -12.39
C TYR A 76 -1.67 2.85 -11.41
N PHE A 77 -1.54 1.98 -10.41
CA PHE A 77 -0.51 2.10 -9.39
C PHE A 77 0.89 1.91 -9.99
N TYR A 78 1.06 1.03 -10.97
CA TYR A 78 2.33 0.89 -11.68
C TYR A 78 2.75 2.19 -12.37
N ARG A 79 1.85 2.77 -13.18
CA ARG A 79 2.11 4.03 -13.90
C ARG A 79 2.38 5.17 -12.93
N ARG A 80 1.51 5.34 -11.92
CA ARG A 80 1.64 6.38 -10.89
C ARG A 80 2.96 6.26 -10.13
N THR A 81 3.34 5.05 -9.71
CA THR A 81 4.64 4.81 -9.04
C THR A 81 5.79 5.17 -9.97
N ARG A 82 5.76 4.72 -11.23
CA ARG A 82 6.82 5.03 -12.19
C ARG A 82 6.96 6.54 -12.42
N ASP A 83 5.86 7.24 -12.66
CA ASP A 83 5.88 8.66 -12.98
C ASP A 83 6.29 9.49 -11.75
N ARG A 84 5.82 9.13 -10.55
CA ARG A 84 6.25 9.73 -9.27
C ARG A 84 7.76 9.59 -9.04
N PHE A 85 8.31 8.38 -9.19
CA PHE A 85 9.74 8.14 -8.95
C PHE A 85 10.64 8.67 -10.06
N ARG A 86 10.12 8.85 -11.29
CA ARG A 86 10.82 9.58 -12.36
C ARG A 86 11.01 11.05 -12.01
N ALA A 87 10.03 11.66 -11.33
CA ALA A 87 10.13 13.05 -10.87
C ALA A 87 11.12 13.22 -9.69
N LEU A 88 11.28 12.20 -8.84
CA LEU A 88 12.14 12.20 -7.64
C LEU A 88 13.62 11.82 -7.92
N LYS A 89 14.09 11.99 -9.17
CA LYS A 89 15.21 11.22 -9.74
C LYS A 89 16.54 11.32 -8.99
N GLU A 90 16.91 12.50 -8.49
CA GLU A 90 18.21 12.71 -7.82
C GLU A 90 18.10 13.42 -6.47
N GLU A 91 17.14 14.33 -6.30
CA GLU A 91 16.83 14.97 -5.01
C GLU A 91 15.36 14.78 -4.70
N ALA A 92 15.08 14.15 -3.56
CA ALA A 92 13.75 13.98 -3.03
C ALA A 92 13.72 14.62 -1.65
N SER A 93 12.74 15.48 -1.40
CA SER A 93 12.56 16.02 -0.05
C SER A 93 12.12 14.90 0.91
N GLU A 94 12.45 15.05 2.19
CA GLU A 94 12.05 14.10 3.21
C GLU A 94 10.52 13.89 3.24
N GLN A 95 9.76 14.97 2.99
CA GLN A 95 8.31 14.94 2.86
C GLN A 95 7.84 14.05 1.70
N GLN A 96 8.42 14.20 0.50
CA GLN A 96 8.05 13.40 -0.68
C GLN A 96 8.32 11.91 -0.48
N LEU A 97 9.39 11.58 0.25
CA LEU A 97 9.75 10.21 0.60
C LEU A 97 8.81 9.63 1.67
N ALA A 98 8.49 10.40 2.72
CA ALA A 98 7.53 9.99 3.75
C ALA A 98 6.14 9.74 3.17
N GLU A 99 5.71 10.57 2.23
CA GLU A 99 4.48 10.34 1.47
C GLU A 99 4.55 9.07 0.61
N ALA A 100 5.66 8.83 -0.08
CA ALA A 100 5.84 7.62 -0.90
C ALA A 100 5.82 6.34 -0.02
N GLN A 101 6.39 6.39 1.18
CA GLN A 101 6.28 5.31 2.17
C GLN A 101 4.83 5.11 2.63
N THR A 102 4.12 6.20 2.91
CA THR A 102 2.70 6.15 3.30
C THR A 102 1.85 5.53 2.19
N GLU A 103 2.08 5.94 0.94
CA GLU A 103 1.42 5.39 -0.25
C GLU A 103 1.70 3.90 -0.42
N LEU A 104 2.94 3.44 -0.23
CA LEU A 104 3.28 2.02 -0.23
C LEU A 104 2.44 1.24 0.80
N GLN A 105 2.26 1.77 2.01
CA GLN A 105 1.44 1.11 3.03
C GLN A 105 -0.03 1.05 2.64
N VAL A 106 -0.56 2.11 2.03
CA VAL A 106 -1.91 2.11 1.48
C VAL A 106 -2.04 1.03 0.41
N MET A 107 -1.09 0.95 -0.52
CA MET A 107 -1.09 -0.08 -1.58
C MET A 107 -1.06 -1.49 -1.00
N LEU A 108 -0.25 -1.77 0.03
CA LEU A 108 -0.20 -3.09 0.67
C LEU A 108 -1.55 -3.47 1.32
N ARG A 109 -2.21 -2.51 2.01
CA ARG A 109 -3.52 -2.75 2.63
C ARG A 109 -4.61 -2.96 1.58
N GLN A 110 -4.65 -2.08 0.58
CA GLN A 110 -5.65 -2.18 -0.50
C GLN A 110 -5.43 -3.41 -1.37
N GLY A 111 -4.19 -3.81 -1.60
CA GLY A 111 -3.87 -5.05 -2.32
C GLY A 111 -4.25 -6.31 -1.54
N ALA A 112 -4.18 -6.28 -0.20
CA ALA A 112 -4.70 -7.36 0.64
C ALA A 112 -6.23 -7.45 0.54
N LEU A 113 -6.94 -6.32 0.68
CA LEU A 113 -8.40 -6.27 0.55
C LEU A 113 -8.87 -6.69 -0.85
N ASN A 114 -8.19 -6.23 -1.91
CA ASN A 114 -8.52 -6.59 -3.28
C ASN A 114 -8.42 -8.09 -3.54
N ARG A 115 -7.46 -8.79 -2.89
CA ARG A 115 -7.37 -10.25 -2.93
C ARG A 115 -8.49 -10.94 -2.14
N MET A 116 -8.89 -10.39 -1.00
CA MET A 116 -9.97 -10.94 -0.18
C MET A 116 -11.34 -10.81 -0.87
N PHE A 117 -11.57 -9.69 -1.54
CA PHE A 117 -12.80 -9.39 -2.26
C PHE A 117 -12.53 -9.35 -3.77
N ALA A 118 -11.88 -10.39 -4.27
CA ALA A 118 -11.67 -10.55 -5.70
C ALA A 118 -13.02 -10.68 -6.41
N HIS A 119 -13.23 -9.90 -7.47
CA HIS A 119 -14.42 -9.96 -8.29
C HIS A 119 -14.15 -10.82 -9.52
N ASN A 120 -15.20 -11.14 -10.29
CA ASN A 120 -15.05 -11.79 -11.59
C ASN A 120 -14.06 -11.01 -12.47
N ARG A 121 -13.20 -11.75 -13.17
CA ARG A 121 -12.20 -11.14 -14.06
C ARG A 121 -12.88 -10.27 -15.09
N THR A 122 -12.32 -9.09 -15.33
CA THR A 122 -12.78 -8.22 -16.41
C THR A 122 -12.43 -8.85 -17.78
N VAL A 123 -13.11 -8.41 -18.85
CA VAL A 123 -12.84 -8.87 -20.23
C VAL A 123 -11.36 -8.73 -20.59
N ILE A 124 -10.72 -7.65 -20.13
CA ILE A 124 -9.29 -7.39 -20.35
C ILE A 124 -8.42 -8.44 -19.64
N GLU A 125 -8.78 -8.86 -18.42
CA GLU A 125 -8.05 -9.87 -17.65
C GLU A 125 -8.30 -11.31 -18.13
N ALA A 126 -9.34 -11.53 -18.94
CA ALA A 126 -9.58 -12.80 -19.61
C ALA A 126 -8.60 -13.02 -20.78
N ASP A 127 -8.11 -11.94 -21.40
CA ASP A 127 -7.07 -12.00 -22.41
C ASP A 127 -5.72 -12.38 -21.76
N GLY A 128 -5.12 -13.46 -22.26
CA GLY A 128 -3.82 -13.98 -21.80
C GLY A 128 -2.69 -12.95 -21.85
N ARG A 129 -2.80 -11.88 -22.66
CA ARG A 129 -1.83 -10.78 -22.72
C ARG A 129 -1.81 -9.90 -21.47
N TYR A 130 -2.93 -9.81 -20.75
CA TYR A 130 -3.08 -8.96 -19.57
C TYR A 130 -3.35 -9.75 -18.28
N ALA A 131 -3.42 -11.09 -18.41
CA ALA A 131 -3.48 -12.02 -17.31
C ALA A 131 -2.26 -11.92 -16.38
N ARG A 132 -2.42 -12.34 -15.12
CA ARG A 132 -1.38 -12.23 -14.08
C ARG A 132 -0.05 -12.85 -14.55
N GLY A 133 1.02 -12.07 -14.52
CA GLY A 133 2.37 -12.52 -14.88
C GLY A 133 2.67 -12.61 -16.37
N ALA A 134 1.69 -12.40 -17.24
CA ALA A 134 1.89 -12.41 -18.69
C ALA A 134 2.44 -11.06 -19.17
N ARG A 135 3.75 -11.05 -19.42
CA ARG A 135 4.60 -9.97 -19.94
C ARG A 135 4.55 -8.66 -19.14
N ARG A 136 5.76 -8.15 -18.90
CA ARG A 136 5.98 -6.80 -18.38
C ARG A 136 5.37 -5.81 -19.36
N TYR A 137 4.11 -5.46 -19.12
CA TYR A 137 3.35 -4.36 -19.70
C TYR A 137 3.39 -4.37 -21.24
N ALA A 138 2.37 -4.98 -21.86
CA ALA A 138 2.08 -4.67 -23.25
C ALA A 138 2.00 -3.14 -23.39
N GLU A 139 2.92 -2.65 -24.23
CA GLU A 139 3.35 -1.27 -24.50
C GLU A 139 4.20 -0.57 -23.42
#